data_AF-A0A1Y2BXI1-F1
#
_entry.id   AF-A0A1Y2BXI1-F1
#
_cell.length_a   1.000
_cell.length_b   1.000
_cell.length_c   1.000
_cell.angle_alpha   90.00
_cell.angle_beta   90.00
_cell.angle_gamma   90.00
#
_symmetry.space_group_name_H-M   'P 1'
#
loop_
_entity.id
_entity.type
_entity.pdbx_description
1 polymer ?
#
loop_
_entity_poly.entity_id
_entity_poly.type
_entity_poly.pdbx_seq_one_letter_code
_entity_poly.pdbx_strand_id
1 'polypeptide(L)'
;MDVNEWLAVNTLDFFYYTNLFYESIAEFCTVQDCPTMSAGAGVDYNWTDSRGKTVKLPAPQYVDYFMTYAQNILNDQTVFPTKSGAEFPRDFLATIRQIHKQLIRVFVHMYSTHVHQIQALGLQGHINTLFAHILCLEKSLI
;
A
#
# COMPACT_ATOMS: atom_id res chain seq x y z
N MET A 1 -10.99 -14.12 -17.66
CA MET A 1 -10.18 -14.04 -16.44
C MET A 1 -11.15 -13.91 -15.30
N ASP A 2 -11.02 -14.73 -14.27
CA ASP A 2 -11.86 -14.61 -13.07
C ASP A 2 -11.61 -13.26 -12.37
N VAL A 3 -12.62 -12.70 -11.69
CA VAL A 3 -12.49 -11.38 -11.05
C VAL A 3 -11.45 -11.42 -9.94
N ASN A 4 -11.38 -12.50 -9.16
CA ASN A 4 -10.40 -12.61 -8.08
C ASN A 4 -8.99 -12.79 -8.63
N GLU A 5 -8.81 -13.54 -9.73
CA GLU A 5 -7.52 -13.61 -10.44
C GLU A 5 -7.06 -12.23 -10.91
N TRP A 6 -7.97 -11.46 -11.53
CA TRP A 6 -7.65 -10.12 -12.01
C TRP A 6 -7.27 -9.18 -10.85
N LEU A 7 -8.02 -9.23 -9.75
CA LEU A 7 -7.71 -8.46 -8.53
C LEU A 7 -6.38 -8.88 -7.91
N ALA A 8 -6.07 -10.18 -7.90
CA ALA A 8 -4.82 -10.72 -7.36
C ALA A 8 -3.61 -10.17 -8.13
N VAL A 9 -3.64 -10.28 -9.46
CA VAL A 9 -2.56 -9.81 -10.34
C VAL A 9 -2.34 -8.31 -10.17
N ASN A 10 -3.39 -7.51 -10.24
CA ASN A 10 -3.25 -6.05 -10.07
C ASN A 10 -2.73 -5.68 -8.68
N THR A 11 -3.14 -6.41 -7.63
CA THR A 11 -2.67 -6.12 -6.27
C THR A 11 -1.19 -6.43 -6.09
N LEU A 12 -0.70 -7.51 -6.70
CA LEU A 12 0.72 -7.84 -6.74
C LEU A 12 1.53 -6.72 -7.43
N ASP A 13 1.06 -6.25 -8.58
CA ASP A 13 1.71 -5.16 -9.32
C ASP A 13 1.70 -3.86 -8.49
N PHE A 14 0.56 -3.51 -7.90
CA PHE A 14 0.44 -2.30 -7.09
C PHE A 14 1.36 -2.35 -5.87
N PHE A 15 1.43 -3.48 -5.18
CA PHE A 15 2.35 -3.67 -4.07
C PHE A 15 3.79 -3.49 -4.52
N TYR A 16 4.20 -4.18 -5.58
CA TYR A 16 5.56 -4.12 -6.12
C TYR A 16 5.99 -2.70 -6.46
N TYR A 17 5.19 -1.98 -7.27
CA TYR A 17 5.55 -0.63 -7.69
C TYR A 17 5.42 0.40 -6.57
N THR A 18 4.49 0.22 -5.61
CA THR A 18 4.43 1.10 -4.43
C THR A 18 5.68 0.95 -3.57
N ASN A 19 6.16 -0.29 -3.38
CA ASN A 19 7.41 -0.53 -2.67
C ASN A 19 8.59 0.13 -3.39
N LEU A 20 8.70 -0.05 -4.71
CA LEU A 20 9.74 0.56 -5.53
C LEU A 20 9.74 2.11 -5.44
N PHE A 21 8.56 2.73 -5.53
CA PHE A 21 8.45 4.18 -5.41
C PHE A 21 8.80 4.68 -4.01
N TYR A 22 8.36 3.97 -2.97
CA TYR A 22 8.70 4.36 -1.60
C TYR A 22 10.20 4.21 -1.33
N GLU A 23 10.83 3.11 -1.77
CA GLU A 23 12.28 2.89 -1.64
C GLU A 23 13.09 4.01 -2.30
N SER A 24 12.61 4.57 -3.41
CA SER A 24 13.29 5.68 -4.11
C SER A 24 13.37 6.99 -3.30
N ILE A 25 12.55 7.13 -2.26
CA ILE A 25 12.53 8.31 -1.38
C ILE A 25 12.80 7.97 0.09
N ALA A 26 13.02 6.70 0.43
CA ALA A 26 13.03 6.21 1.81
C ALA A 26 14.09 6.91 2.68
N GLU A 27 15.21 7.32 2.09
CA GLU A 27 16.27 8.07 2.79
C GLU A 27 15.81 9.44 3.32
N PHE A 28 14.77 10.03 2.71
CA PHE A 28 14.18 11.32 3.12
C PHE A 28 13.02 11.16 4.10
N CYS A 29 12.52 9.94 4.29
CA CYS A 29 11.41 9.63 5.19
C CYS A 29 11.94 9.11 6.52
N THR A 30 12.48 10.01 7.36
CA THR A 30 13.08 9.64 8.66
C THR A 30 12.08 9.72 9.81
N VAL A 31 12.42 9.15 10.97
CA VAL A 31 11.59 9.28 12.19
C VAL A 31 11.55 10.73 12.69
N GLN A 32 12.59 11.50 12.40
CA GLN A 32 12.72 12.91 12.77
C GLN A 32 11.84 13.79 11.88
N ASP A 33 11.89 13.57 10.56
CA ASP A 33 11.13 14.35 9.59
C ASP A 33 9.66 13.92 9.53
N CYS A 34 9.40 12.63 9.75
CA CYS A 34 8.06 12.01 9.66
C CYS A 34 7.72 11.23 10.95
N PRO A 35 7.54 11.91 12.10
CA PRO A 35 7.29 11.27 13.40
C PRO A 35 5.91 10.61 13.50
N THR A 36 5.01 10.92 12.57
CA THR A 36 3.72 10.24 12.40
C THR A 36 3.49 9.91 10.93
N MET A 37 2.83 8.78 10.67
CA MET A 37 2.25 8.48 9.35
C MET A 37 1.07 9.44 9.12
N SER A 38 1.28 10.50 8.35
CA SER A 38 0.28 11.56 8.15
C SER A 38 0.00 11.84 6.67
N ALA A 39 -1.16 12.43 6.43
CA ALA A 39 -1.62 12.92 5.12
C ALA A 39 -1.52 14.45 5.01
N GLY A 40 -0.54 15.04 5.70
CA GLY A 40 -0.43 16.49 5.88
C GLY A 40 -1.04 16.96 7.21
N ALA A 41 -1.18 18.28 7.35
CA ALA A 41 -1.51 18.92 8.63
C ALA A 41 -2.84 18.41 9.22
N GLY A 42 -2.77 17.79 10.40
CA GLY A 42 -3.94 17.40 11.20
C GLY A 42 -4.58 16.04 10.85
N VAL A 43 -4.02 15.27 9.91
CA VAL A 43 -4.55 13.96 9.53
C VAL A 43 -3.50 12.87 9.75
N ASP A 44 -3.60 12.16 10.88
CA ASP A 44 -2.74 11.02 11.21
C ASP A 44 -3.41 9.68 10.87
N TYR A 45 -2.65 8.75 10.31
CA TYR A 45 -3.02 7.35 10.15
C TYR A 45 -2.43 6.51 11.28
N ASN A 46 -3.29 5.87 12.06
CA ASN A 46 -2.87 4.94 13.10
C ASN A 46 -2.79 3.51 12.54
N TRP A 47 -1.87 2.73 13.10
CA TRP A 47 -1.74 1.30 12.84
C TRP A 47 -2.52 0.51 13.89
N THR A 48 -3.24 -0.53 13.47
CA THR A 48 -3.93 -1.45 14.38
C THR A 48 -3.23 -2.81 14.29
N ASP A 49 -2.66 -3.28 15.41
CA ASP A 49 -2.00 -4.57 15.46
C ASP A 49 -2.99 -5.75 15.42
N SER A 50 -2.48 -6.98 15.31
CA SER A 50 -3.30 -8.20 15.28
C SER A 50 -4.10 -8.45 16.57
N ARG A 51 -3.80 -7.73 17.66
CA ARG A 51 -4.53 -7.78 18.93
C ARG A 51 -5.61 -6.69 19.02
N GLY A 52 -5.80 -5.92 17.95
CA GLY A 52 -6.75 -4.81 17.90
C GLY A 52 -6.24 -3.53 18.60
N LYS A 53 -4.98 -3.47 19.00
CA LYS A 53 -4.41 -2.28 19.64
C LYS A 53 -4.02 -1.26 18.57
N THR A 54 -4.60 -0.08 18.67
CA THR A 54 -4.27 1.06 17.80
C THR A 54 -3.09 1.85 18.36
N VAL A 55 -2.05 2.06 17.53
CA VAL A 55 -0.81 2.75 17.88
C VAL A 55 -0.45 3.80 16.83
N LYS A 56 0.18 4.89 17.28
CA LYS A 56 0.82 5.87 16.39
C LYS A 56 2.22 5.38 16.05
N LEU A 57 2.58 5.42 14.78
CA LEU A 57 3.90 5.05 14.29
C LEU A 57 4.49 6.20 13.47
N PRO A 58 5.80 6.43 13.53
CA PRO A 58 6.52 7.18 12.51
C PRO A 58 6.23 6.62 11.12
N ALA A 59 6.18 7.50 10.11
CA ALA A 59 5.89 7.09 8.75
C ALA A 59 6.80 5.96 8.22
N PRO A 60 8.14 5.98 8.41
CA PRO A 60 8.97 4.87 7.92
C PRO A 60 8.66 3.54 8.58
N GLN A 61 8.36 3.54 9.89
CA GLN A 61 7.99 2.32 10.61
C GLN A 61 6.61 1.81 10.18
N TYR A 62 5.67 2.72 9.92
CA TYR A 62 4.36 2.38 9.42
C TYR A 62 4.48 1.67 8.06
N VAL A 63 5.26 2.24 7.13
CA VAL A 63 5.42 1.67 5.79
C VAL A 63 6.12 0.32 5.87
N ASP A 64 7.17 0.17 6.68
CA ASP A 64 7.84 -1.12 6.90
C ASP A 64 6.89 -2.20 7.44
N TYR A 65 6.09 -1.86 8.45
CA TYR A 65 5.08 -2.77 9.01
C TYR A 65 4.04 -3.17 7.97
N PHE A 66 3.58 -2.22 7.16
CA PHE A 66 2.64 -2.49 6.08
C PHE A 66 3.26 -3.39 5.00
N MET A 67 4.46 -3.07 4.52
CA MET A 67 5.10 -3.83 3.44
C MET A 67 5.36 -5.27 3.88
N THR A 68 5.84 -5.47 5.11
CA THR A 68 6.02 -6.80 5.70
C THR A 68 4.70 -7.56 5.81
N TYR A 69 3.65 -6.90 6.31
CA TYR A 69 2.31 -7.49 6.42
C TYR A 69 1.75 -7.92 5.05
N ALA A 70 1.79 -7.02 4.06
CA ALA A 70 1.29 -7.28 2.73
C ALA A 70 2.09 -8.40 2.04
N GLN A 71 3.43 -8.38 2.12
CA GLN A 71 4.28 -9.41 1.55
C GLN A 71 3.94 -10.80 2.09
N ASN A 72 3.71 -10.93 3.40
CA ASN A 72 3.33 -12.21 4.01
C ASN A 72 2.01 -12.74 3.47
N ILE A 73 1.01 -11.87 3.28
CA ILE A 73 -0.30 -12.24 2.72
C ILE A 73 -0.17 -12.61 1.24
N LEU A 74 0.55 -11.80 0.46
CA LEU A 74 0.72 -12.00 -0.98
C LEU A 74 1.48 -13.30 -1.30
N ASN A 75 2.31 -13.78 -0.38
CA ASN A 75 3.03 -15.05 -0.48
C ASN A 75 2.24 -16.25 0.08
N ASP A 76 1.14 -16.03 0.79
CA ASP A 76 0.35 -17.11 1.38
C ASP A 76 -0.53 -17.77 0.31
N GLN A 77 -0.20 -19.00 -0.06
CA GLN A 77 -0.94 -19.76 -1.08
C GLN A 77 -2.38 -20.12 -0.67
N THR A 78 -2.74 -19.96 0.61
CA THR A 78 -4.13 -20.09 1.07
C THR A 78 -4.96 -18.85 0.79
N VAL A 79 -4.30 -17.70 0.58
CA VAL A 79 -4.94 -16.41 0.24
C VAL A 79 -4.77 -16.09 -1.25
N PHE A 80 -3.57 -16.28 -1.78
CA PHE A 80 -3.19 -16.08 -3.18
C PHE A 80 -2.82 -17.43 -3.82
N PRO A 81 -3.82 -18.25 -4.20
CA PRO A 81 -3.58 -19.57 -4.79
C PRO A 81 -2.81 -19.48 -6.12
N THR A 82 -1.80 -20.32 -6.27
CA THR A 82 -0.96 -20.40 -7.49
C THR A 82 -1.19 -21.66 -8.33
N LYS A 83 -1.96 -22.62 -7.80
CA LYS A 83 -2.28 -23.88 -8.47
C LYS A 83 -3.55 -23.74 -9.29
N SER A 84 -3.53 -24.26 -10.52
CA SER A 84 -4.72 -24.31 -11.37
C SER A 84 -5.85 -25.07 -10.66
N GLY A 85 -7.05 -24.47 -10.62
CA GLY A 85 -8.23 -25.05 -9.99
C GLY A 85 -8.33 -24.87 -8.47
N ALA A 86 -7.38 -24.17 -7.83
CA ALA A 86 -7.54 -23.74 -6.45
C ALA A 86 -8.46 -22.51 -6.37
N GLU A 87 -9.32 -22.47 -5.35
CA GLU A 87 -10.27 -21.38 -5.13
C GLU A 87 -9.70 -20.31 -4.21
N PHE A 88 -10.06 -19.04 -4.46
CA PHE A 88 -9.78 -17.94 -3.53
C PHE A 88 -10.63 -18.07 -2.25
N PRO A 89 -10.12 -17.63 -1.09
CA PRO A 89 -10.88 -17.70 0.14
C PRO A 89 -12.08 -16.74 0.12
N ARG A 90 -13.10 -17.02 0.94
CA ARG A 90 -14.36 -16.26 0.97
C ARG A 90 -14.17 -14.79 1.35
N ASP A 91 -13.13 -14.48 2.12
CA ASP A 91 -12.77 -13.15 2.59
C ASP A 91 -11.72 -12.46 1.70
N PHE A 92 -11.35 -13.04 0.56
CA PHE A 92 -10.34 -12.51 -0.36
C PHE A 92 -10.58 -11.03 -0.70
N LEU A 93 -11.82 -10.66 -1.02
CA LEU A 93 -12.17 -9.29 -1.36
C LEU A 93 -11.94 -8.31 -0.20
N ALA A 94 -12.18 -8.74 1.05
CA ALA A 94 -11.91 -7.95 2.23
C ALA A 94 -10.39 -7.74 2.41
N THR A 95 -9.61 -8.79 2.17
CA THR A 95 -8.15 -8.74 2.18
C THR A 95 -7.61 -7.77 1.12
N ILE A 96 -8.11 -7.82 -0.11
CA ILE A 96 -7.72 -6.89 -1.19
C ILE A 96 -8.02 -5.44 -0.81
N ARG A 97 -9.23 -5.16 -0.31
CA ARG A 97 -9.60 -3.81 0.15
C ARG A 97 -8.69 -3.32 1.27
N GLN A 98 -8.30 -4.20 2.20
CA GLN A 98 -7.38 -3.85 3.28
C GLN A 98 -6.00 -3.47 2.74
N ILE A 99 -5.45 -4.25 1.80
CA ILE A 99 -4.16 -3.95 1.16
C ILE A 99 -4.23 -2.62 0.40
N HIS A 100 -5.26 -2.41 -0.43
CA HIS A 100 -5.41 -1.21 -1.26
C HIS A 100 -5.52 0.06 -0.41
N LYS A 101 -6.31 0.01 0.67
CA LYS A 101 -6.42 1.11 1.64
C LYS A 101 -5.06 1.51 2.21
N GLN A 102 -4.20 0.55 2.48
CA GLN A 102 -2.86 0.82 3.00
C GLN A 102 -1.93 1.37 1.92
N LEU A 103 -1.94 0.82 0.70
CA LEU A 103 -1.19 1.37 -0.43
C LEU A 103 -1.52 2.85 -0.65
N ILE A 104 -2.82 3.19 -0.64
CA ILE A 104 -3.29 4.58 -0.79
C ILE A 104 -2.71 5.49 0.30
N ARG A 105 -2.63 5.03 1.56
CA ARG A 105 -2.01 5.82 2.65
C ARG A 105 -0.53 6.10 2.36
N VAL A 106 0.20 5.15 1.79
CA VAL A 106 1.60 5.35 1.35
C VAL A 106 1.67 6.43 0.27
N PHE A 107 0.82 6.37 -0.77
CA PHE A 107 0.77 7.43 -1.80
C PHE A 107 0.43 8.80 -1.23
N VAL A 108 -0.60 8.88 -0.39
CA VAL A 108 -1.01 10.15 0.21
C VAL A 108 0.13 10.76 1.00
N HIS A 109 0.86 9.97 1.79
CA HIS A 109 2.05 10.42 2.52
C HIS A 109 3.17 10.89 1.58
N MET A 110 3.46 10.11 0.53
CA MET A 110 4.44 10.48 -0.50
C MET A 110 4.12 11.84 -1.14
N TYR A 111 2.86 12.11 -1.48
CA TYR A 111 2.46 13.40 -2.05
C TYR A 111 2.39 14.53 -1.03
N SER A 112 1.96 14.27 0.20
CA SER A 112 1.82 15.34 1.20
C SER A 112 3.18 15.81 1.72
N THR A 113 4.16 14.91 1.79
CA THR A 113 5.39 15.14 2.53
C THR A 113 6.64 15.13 1.64
N HIS A 114 6.64 14.34 0.57
CA HIS A 114 7.84 14.08 -0.24
C HIS A 114 7.70 14.48 -1.73
N VAL A 115 6.73 15.34 -2.04
CA VAL A 115 6.48 15.77 -3.44
C VAL A 115 7.69 16.43 -4.09
N HIS A 116 8.51 17.15 -3.33
CA HIS A 116 9.71 17.82 -3.85
C HIS A 116 10.78 16.81 -4.28
N GLN A 117 11.00 15.75 -3.50
CA GLN A 117 11.93 14.67 -3.83
C GLN A 117 11.43 13.87 -5.04
N ILE A 118 10.13 13.56 -5.06
CA ILE A 118 9.46 12.90 -6.20
C ILE A 118 9.64 13.69 -7.50
N GLN A 119 9.52 15.02 -7.43
CA GLN A 119 9.74 15.92 -8.56
C GLN A 119 11.21 15.96 -8.99
N ALA A 120 12.13 16.08 -8.04
CA ALA A 120 13.56 16.10 -8.31
C ALA A 120 14.05 14.81 -9.00
N LEU A 121 13.45 13.66 -8.68
CA LEU A 121 13.73 12.37 -9.30
C LEU A 121 12.98 12.14 -10.63
N GLY A 122 12.10 13.05 -11.05
CA GLY A 122 11.29 12.88 -12.27
C GLY A 122 10.23 11.77 -12.17
N LEU A 123 9.85 11.37 -10.95
CA LEU A 123 8.96 10.23 -10.72
C LEU A 123 7.46 10.60 -10.72
N GLN A 124 7.13 11.89 -10.67
CA GLN A 124 5.75 12.36 -10.50
C GLN A 124 4.76 11.75 -11.51
N GLY A 125 5.11 11.67 -12.80
CA GLY A 125 4.22 11.08 -13.81
C GLY A 125 3.97 9.58 -13.62
N HIS A 126 4.99 8.84 -13.18
CA HIS A 126 4.91 7.40 -12.91
C HIS A 126 4.03 7.12 -11.69
N ILE A 127 4.27 7.86 -10.60
CA ILE A 127 3.47 7.76 -9.37
C ILE A 127 2.01 8.17 -9.64
N ASN A 128 1.77 9.25 -10.39
CA ASN A 128 0.42 9.69 -10.75
C ASN A 128 -0.36 8.59 -11.49
N THR A 129 0.28 7.93 -12.44
CA THR A 129 -0.34 6.89 -13.27
C THR A 129 -0.75 5.69 -12.42
N LEU A 130 0.17 5.20 -11.57
CA LEU A 130 -0.13 4.08 -10.68
C LEU A 130 -1.20 4.45 -9.65
N PHE A 131 -1.11 5.64 -9.04
CA PHE A 131 -2.09 6.07 -8.05
C PHE A 131 -3.49 6.21 -8.65
N ALA A 132 -3.60 6.78 -9.85
CA ALA A 132 -4.87 6.84 -10.59
C ALA A 132 -5.43 5.44 -10.89
N HIS A 133 -4.57 4.48 -11.22
CA HIS A 133 -4.98 3.10 -11.46
C HIS A 133 -5.53 2.44 -10.19
N ILE A 134 -4.84 2.58 -9.05
CA ILE A 134 -5.31 2.07 -7.75
C ILE A 134 -6.69 2.65 -7.41
N LEU A 135 -6.86 3.98 -7.53
CA LEU A 135 -8.14 4.64 -7.22
C LEU A 135 -9.27 4.22 -8.17
N CYS A 136 -8.96 3.97 -9.43
CA CYS A 136 -9.92 3.46 -10.41
C CYS A 136 -10.40 2.06 -10.01
N LEU A 137 -9.46 1.18 -9.64
CA LEU A 137 -9.77 -0.18 -9.22
C LEU A 137 -10.55 -0.20 -7.90
N GLU A 138 -10.19 0.63 -6.91
CA GLU A 138 -10.93 0.71 -5.65
C GLU A 138 -12.40 1.13 -5.85
N LYS A 139 -12.68 2.04 -6.78
CA LYS A 139 -14.07 2.40 -7.15
C LYS A 139 -14.85 1.24 -7.76
N SER A 140 -14.16 0.31 -8.44
CA SER A 140 -14.79 -0.90 -9.00
C SER A 140 -15.04 -2.00 -7.95
N LEU A 141 -14.52 -1.84 -6.72
CA LEU A 141 -14.74 -2.75 -5.59
C LEU A 141 -15.99 -2.38 -4.76
N ILE A 142 -16.73 -1.34 -5.15
CA ILE A 142 -17.98 -0.86 -4.53
C ILE A 142 -19.15 -1.22 -5.44
#